data_AF-A0A924EXA6-F1
#
_entry.id   AF-A0A924EXA6-F1
#
_cell.length_a   1.000
_cell.length_b   1.000
_cell.length_c   1.000
_cell.angle_alpha   90.00
_cell.angle_beta   90.00
_cell.angle_gamma   90.00
#
_symmetry.space_group_name_H-M   'P 1'
#
loop_
_entity.id
_entity.type
_entity.pdbx_description
1 polymer ?
#
loop_
_entity_poly.entity_id
_entity_poly.type
_entity_poly.pdbx_seq_one_letter_code
_entity_poly.pdbx_strand_id
1 'polypeptide(L)'
;MAITGASGAPYAVRLLHAMANVGQPVWLIVSAHGWRLLQCESGIDDLASLRAKVGEDAWDANVTVFDDNDRGATPASGSAKVKGMVIVPCSMGTIASIAAGTSRSLVERAADVALKERRTLVVVPRETPLSRIHLENMLRLTDAGAVVLPASPGFYHQPARIDQLVDFVVQRILDQLQVDVDIAPRWGDAPE
;
A
#
# COMPACT_ATOMS: atom_id res chain seq x y z
N MET A 1 3.45 2.53 5.06
CA MET A 1 3.19 1.76 3.83
C MET A 1 3.82 0.40 3.95
N ALA A 2 3.14 -0.66 3.53
CA ALA A 2 3.69 -1.99 3.44
C ALA A 2 3.51 -2.58 2.03
N ILE A 3 4.49 -3.37 1.59
CA ILE A 3 4.48 -4.09 0.32
C ILE A 3 4.48 -5.59 0.63
N THR A 4 3.48 -6.33 0.15
CA THR A 4 3.35 -7.77 0.42
C THR A 4 3.21 -8.60 -0.86
N GLY A 5 3.13 -9.92 -0.72
CA GLY A 5 3.17 -10.90 -1.81
C GLY A 5 1.90 -11.03 -2.65
N ALA A 6 1.33 -9.92 -3.10
CA ALA A 6 0.37 -9.92 -4.21
C ALA A 6 1.00 -9.21 -5.40
N SER A 7 0.65 -9.62 -6.60
CA SER A 7 1.17 -8.96 -7.81
C SER A 7 0.56 -7.58 -7.98
N GLY A 8 1.29 -6.67 -8.62
CA GLY A 8 0.99 -5.24 -8.65
C GLY A 8 2.09 -4.38 -8.02
N ALA A 9 3.35 -4.82 -8.08
CA ALA A 9 4.49 -4.03 -7.62
C ALA A 9 4.53 -2.59 -8.18
N PRO A 10 4.13 -2.33 -9.46
CA PRO A 10 4.07 -0.96 -9.98
C PRO A 10 3.19 -0.01 -9.16
N TYR A 11 2.08 -0.48 -8.57
CA TYR A 11 1.25 0.36 -7.69
C TYR A 11 2.02 0.80 -6.44
N ALA A 12 2.81 -0.11 -5.86
CA ALA A 12 3.58 0.18 -4.66
C ALA A 12 4.70 1.19 -4.94
N VAL A 13 5.46 0.96 -6.02
CA VAL A 13 6.56 1.85 -6.42
C VAL A 13 6.01 3.23 -6.76
N ARG A 14 4.91 3.31 -7.51
CA ARG A 14 4.30 4.58 -7.90
C ARG A 14 3.73 5.35 -6.71
N LEU A 15 3.05 4.68 -5.78
CA LEU A 15 2.57 5.31 -4.55
C LEU A 15 3.72 5.87 -3.71
N LEU A 16 4.77 5.07 -3.50
CA LEU A 16 5.93 5.47 -2.72
C LEU A 16 6.63 6.68 -3.35
N HIS A 17 6.80 6.66 -4.67
CA HIS A 17 7.30 7.80 -5.43
C HIS A 17 6.42 9.04 -5.22
N ALA A 18 5.11 8.95 -5.41
CA ALA A 18 4.21 10.08 -5.26
C ALA A 18 4.26 10.69 -3.85
N MET A 19 4.18 9.86 -2.80
CA MET A 19 4.24 10.32 -1.41
C MET A 19 5.59 10.96 -1.05
N ALA A 20 6.71 10.32 -1.41
CA ALA A 20 8.03 10.84 -1.09
C ALA A 20 8.30 12.18 -1.79
N ASN A 21 7.90 12.32 -3.05
CA ASN A 21 8.17 13.54 -3.83
C ASN A 21 7.32 14.76 -3.41
N VAL A 22 6.24 14.55 -2.64
CA VAL A 22 5.47 15.66 -2.03
C VAL A 22 5.84 15.91 -0.56
N GLY A 23 6.95 15.33 -0.09
CA GLY A 23 7.44 15.53 1.26
C GLY A 23 6.60 14.85 2.35
N GLN A 24 5.77 13.86 1.99
CA GLN A 24 4.99 13.10 2.96
C GLN A 24 5.88 12.02 3.59
N PRO A 25 6.14 12.03 4.91
CA PRO A 25 6.95 11.00 5.53
C PRO A 25 6.30 9.62 5.41
N VAL A 26 7.08 8.63 4.99
CA VAL A 26 6.67 7.24 4.77
C VAL A 26 7.52 6.30 5.59
N TRP A 27 6.88 5.52 6.46
CA TRP A 27 7.48 4.32 7.04
C TRP A 27 7.20 3.14 6.11
N LEU A 28 8.25 2.55 5.55
CA LEU A 28 8.18 1.45 4.59
C LEU A 28 8.51 0.13 5.27
N ILE A 29 7.65 -0.86 5.07
CA ILE A 29 7.91 -2.26 5.42
C ILE A 29 7.72 -3.10 4.15
N VAL A 30 8.66 -3.97 3.82
CA VAL A 30 8.55 -4.86 2.66
C VAL A 30 8.70 -6.29 3.15
N SER A 31 7.68 -7.13 2.94
CA SER A 31 7.78 -8.53 3.32
C SER A 31 8.68 -9.30 2.35
N ALA A 32 9.17 -10.47 2.75
CA ALA A 32 9.99 -11.32 1.87
C ALA A 32 9.30 -11.63 0.53
N HIS A 33 7.98 -11.85 0.53
CA HIS A 33 7.21 -12.05 -0.70
C HIS A 33 6.99 -10.75 -1.48
N GLY A 34 6.92 -9.60 -0.81
CA GLY A 34 6.90 -8.29 -1.46
C GLY A 34 8.17 -8.02 -2.27
N TRP A 35 9.34 -8.32 -1.68
CA TRP A 35 10.63 -8.22 -2.39
C TRP A 35 10.67 -9.09 -3.65
N ARG A 36 10.18 -10.33 -3.56
CA ARG A 36 10.11 -11.22 -4.72
C ARG A 36 9.31 -10.61 -5.87
N LEU A 37 8.21 -9.93 -5.59
CA LEU A 37 7.37 -9.35 -6.64
C LEU A 37 7.89 -8.02 -7.15
N LEU A 38 8.55 -7.21 -6.31
CA LEU A 38 9.32 -6.05 -6.77
C LEU A 38 10.38 -6.45 -7.80
N GLN A 39 11.10 -7.55 -7.54
CA GLN A 39 12.07 -8.10 -8.48
C GLN A 39 11.39 -8.59 -9.77
N CYS A 40 10.40 -9.47 -9.65
CA CYS A 40 9.76 -10.10 -10.82
C CYS A 40 9.00 -9.13 -11.74
N GLU A 41 8.38 -8.08 -11.18
CA GLU A 41 7.45 -7.23 -11.92
C GLU A 41 8.00 -5.83 -12.21
N SER A 42 9.09 -5.44 -11.55
CA SER A 42 9.65 -4.09 -11.69
C SER A 42 11.18 -4.05 -11.78
N GLY A 43 11.85 -5.21 -11.75
CA GLY A 43 13.32 -5.28 -11.83
C GLY A 43 14.01 -4.59 -10.65
N ILE A 44 13.35 -4.58 -9.48
CA ILE A 44 13.87 -3.95 -8.26
C ILE A 44 14.37 -5.07 -7.34
N ASP A 45 15.68 -5.27 -7.32
CA ASP A 45 16.30 -6.37 -6.59
C ASP A 45 16.53 -6.06 -5.10
N ASP A 46 16.68 -4.78 -4.76
CA ASP A 46 17.07 -4.34 -3.42
C ASP A 46 16.57 -2.91 -3.10
N LEU A 47 16.89 -2.46 -1.87
CA LEU A 47 16.57 -1.12 -1.40
C LEU A 47 17.26 -0.02 -2.21
N ALA A 48 18.48 -0.25 -2.72
CA ALA A 48 19.19 0.75 -3.51
C ALA A 48 18.48 1.01 -4.85
N SER A 49 18.04 -0.06 -5.51
CA SER A 49 17.27 0.00 -6.75
C SER A 49 15.90 0.64 -6.54
N LEU A 50 15.23 0.34 -5.42
CA LEU A 50 13.95 0.97 -5.06
C LEU A 50 14.14 2.47 -4.76
N ARG A 51 15.17 2.83 -3.99
CA ARG A 51 15.56 4.22 -3.70
C ARG A 51 15.80 5.00 -4.98
N ALA A 52 16.56 4.43 -5.93
CA ALA A 52 16.80 5.06 -7.22
C ALA A 52 15.51 5.27 -8.04
N LYS A 53 14.54 4.34 -7.97
CA LYS A 53 13.23 4.50 -8.64
C LYS A 53 12.31 5.53 -8.00
N VAL A 54 12.41 5.74 -6.69
CA VAL A 54 11.65 6.77 -5.97
C VAL A 54 12.25 8.17 -6.15
N GLY A 55 13.56 8.24 -6.40
CA GLY A 55 14.35 9.46 -6.41
C GLY A 55 15.12 9.57 -5.10
N GLU A 56 16.45 9.63 -5.19
CA GLU A 56 17.36 9.52 -4.04
C GLU A 56 17.12 10.61 -2.98
N ASP A 57 17.03 11.87 -3.41
CA ASP A 57 16.82 13.00 -2.50
C ASP A 57 15.46 12.90 -1.78
N ALA A 58 14.40 12.57 -2.53
CA ALA A 58 13.06 12.41 -1.98
C ALA A 58 12.99 11.21 -1.01
N TRP A 59 13.68 10.12 -1.33
CA TRP A 59 13.79 8.95 -0.47
C TRP A 59 14.50 9.28 0.83
N ASP A 60 15.70 9.86 0.77
CA ASP A 60 16.52 10.12 1.95
C ASP A 60 15.84 11.13 2.90
N ALA A 61 15.08 12.07 2.35
CA ALA A 61 14.34 13.04 3.14
C ALA A 61 13.06 12.46 3.78
N ASN A 62 12.38 11.52 3.13
CA ASN A 62 11.00 11.17 3.49
C ASN A 62 10.74 9.69 3.79
N VAL A 63 11.66 8.77 3.51
CA VAL A 63 11.43 7.33 3.65
C VAL A 63 12.26 6.74 4.79
N THR A 64 11.60 6.06 5.72
CA THR A 64 12.24 5.27 6.78
C THR A 64 11.85 3.81 6.63
N VAL A 65 12.83 2.92 6.50
CA VAL A 65 12.61 1.49 6.28
C VAL A 65 12.64 0.72 7.60
N PHE A 66 11.74 -0.24 7.77
CA PHE A 66 11.71 -1.17 8.89
C PHE A 66 11.71 -2.62 8.39
N ASP A 67 12.40 -3.50 9.10
CA ASP A 67 12.41 -4.95 8.82
C ASP A 67 11.06 -5.57 9.22
N ASP A 68 10.44 -6.36 8.33
CA ASP A 68 9.18 -7.05 8.61
C ASP A 68 9.30 -8.06 9.78
N ASN A 69 10.52 -8.50 10.10
CA ASN A 69 10.77 -9.39 11.24
C ASN A 69 10.95 -8.64 12.57
N ASP A 70 11.19 -7.33 12.54
CA ASP A 70 11.35 -6.53 13.77
C ASP A 70 10.00 -6.10 14.33
N ARG A 71 9.40 -6.99 15.12
CA ARG A 71 8.12 -6.73 15.80
C ARG A 71 8.23 -5.76 16.98
N GLY A 72 9.44 -5.32 17.33
CA GLY A 72 9.70 -4.29 18.35
C GLY A 72 9.84 -2.89 17.76
N ALA A 73 9.89 -2.77 16.43
CA ALA A 73 10.05 -1.51 15.73
C ALA A 73 8.91 -0.52 16.01
N THR A 74 9.18 0.76 15.77
CA THR A 74 8.23 1.87 15.99
C THR A 74 6.82 1.64 15.43
N PRO A 75 6.62 1.06 14.22
CA PRO A 75 5.27 0.77 13.70
C PRO A 75 4.46 -0.21 14.56
N ALA A 76 5.09 -0.98 15.44
CA ALA A 76 4.43 -1.96 16.31
C ALA A 76 3.76 -1.36 17.56
N SER A 77 3.91 -0.05 17.79
CA SER A 77 3.36 0.65 18.96
C SER A 77 2.23 1.62 18.59
N GLY A 78 1.16 1.58 19.39
CA GLY A 78 0.08 2.57 19.31
C GLY A 78 0.51 3.98 19.74
N SER A 79 1.56 4.12 20.55
CA SER A 79 2.08 5.44 20.94
C SER A 79 2.78 6.17 19.80
N ALA A 80 3.19 5.46 18.74
CA ALA A 80 3.76 6.05 17.55
C ALA A 80 2.69 6.85 16.79
N LYS A 81 2.98 8.12 16.50
CA LYS A 81 2.05 9.03 15.82
C LYS A 81 2.15 8.87 14.31
N VAL A 82 1.34 7.98 13.73
CA VAL A 82 1.14 7.87 12.28
C VAL A 82 -0.29 8.22 11.91
N LYS A 83 -0.48 8.85 10.74
CA LYS A 83 -1.80 9.25 10.25
C LYS A 83 -2.65 8.06 9.77
N GLY A 84 -1.99 7.06 9.19
CA GLY A 84 -2.64 5.88 8.64
C GLY A 84 -1.64 4.87 8.11
N MET A 85 -2.15 3.78 7.59
CA MET A 85 -1.39 2.70 6.98
C MET A 85 -2.04 2.28 5.67
N VAL A 86 -1.19 1.96 4.69
CA VAL A 86 -1.61 1.31 3.45
C VAL A 86 -0.75 0.07 3.23
N ILE A 87 -1.38 -1.01 2.78
CA ILE A 87 -0.73 -2.22 2.29
C ILE A 87 -1.03 -2.35 0.80
N VAL A 88 -0.02 -2.16 -0.04
CA VAL A 88 -0.17 -2.19 -1.50
C VAL A 88 1.07 -2.80 -2.17
N PRO A 89 0.89 -3.80 -3.03
CA PRO A 89 -0.27 -4.69 -3.09
C PRO A 89 -0.41 -5.51 -1.78
N CYS A 90 -1.64 -5.94 -1.48
CA CYS A 90 -1.98 -6.74 -0.29
C CYS A 90 -2.37 -8.16 -0.68
N SER A 91 -1.62 -9.16 -0.21
CA SER A 91 -1.96 -10.57 -0.46
C SER A 91 -3.19 -11.00 0.32
N MET A 92 -3.94 -11.97 -0.22
CA MET A 92 -5.07 -12.55 0.52
C MET A 92 -4.62 -13.24 1.82
N GLY A 93 -3.40 -13.77 1.87
CA GLY A 93 -2.80 -14.31 3.09
C GLY A 93 -2.59 -13.23 4.16
N THR A 94 -2.08 -12.06 3.77
CA THR A 94 -1.96 -10.89 4.67
C THR A 94 -3.33 -10.41 5.16
N ILE A 95 -4.32 -10.30 4.26
CA ILE A 95 -5.70 -9.95 4.64
C ILE A 95 -6.27 -10.94 5.66
N ALA A 96 -6.09 -12.24 5.43
CA ALA A 96 -6.56 -13.28 6.36
C ALA A 96 -5.88 -13.17 7.74
N SER A 97 -4.55 -12.97 7.77
CA SER A 97 -3.80 -12.75 9.01
C SER A 97 -4.28 -11.53 9.80
N ILE A 98 -4.52 -10.40 9.12
CA ILE A 98 -5.02 -9.17 9.76
C ILE A 98 -6.44 -9.39 10.27
N ALA A 99 -7.32 -10.00 9.47
CA ALA A 99 -8.70 -10.28 9.87
C ALA A 99 -8.77 -11.21 11.09
N ALA A 100 -7.81 -12.13 11.22
CA ALA A 100 -7.67 -13.01 12.37
C ALA A 100 -6.91 -12.39 13.56
N GLY A 101 -6.26 -11.24 13.38
CA GLY A 101 -5.47 -10.58 14.43
C GLY A 101 -4.20 -11.33 14.82
N THR A 102 -3.57 -12.06 13.90
CA THR A 102 -2.44 -12.95 14.25
C THR A 102 -1.17 -12.21 14.65
N SER A 103 -0.93 -11.03 14.06
CA SER A 103 0.17 -10.13 14.40
C SER A 103 1.57 -10.78 14.42
N ARG A 104 1.85 -11.69 13.48
CA ARG A 104 3.07 -12.52 13.42
C ARG A 104 4.26 -11.87 12.70
N SER A 105 4.02 -10.80 11.94
CA SER A 105 5.06 -9.96 11.33
C SER A 105 4.85 -8.49 11.70
N LEU A 106 5.80 -7.61 11.38
CA LEU A 106 5.65 -6.18 11.60
C LEU A 106 4.54 -5.60 10.72
N VAL A 107 4.37 -6.07 9.47
CA VAL A 107 3.22 -5.68 8.63
C VAL A 107 1.91 -6.01 9.34
N GLU A 108 1.74 -7.25 9.80
CA GLU A 108 0.51 -7.66 10.51
C GLU A 108 0.30 -6.85 11.79
N ARG A 109 1.38 -6.62 12.55
CA ARG A 109 1.33 -5.88 13.81
C ARG A 109 1.00 -4.40 13.59
N ALA A 110 1.59 -3.76 12.58
CA ALA A 110 1.32 -2.37 12.26
C ALA A 110 -0.15 -2.18 11.82
N ALA A 111 -0.72 -3.15 11.10
CA ALA A 111 -2.13 -3.12 10.70
C ALA A 111 -3.07 -3.30 11.91
N ASP A 112 -2.74 -4.22 12.82
CA ASP A 112 -3.46 -4.40 14.10
C ASP A 112 -3.41 -3.11 14.95
N VAL A 113 -2.26 -2.45 15.00
CA VAL A 113 -2.10 -1.14 15.64
C VAL A 113 -2.96 -0.08 14.95
N ALA A 114 -2.98 -0.02 13.61
CA ALA A 114 -3.81 0.93 12.88
C ALA A 114 -5.31 0.76 13.22
N LEU A 115 -5.80 -0.48 13.22
CA LEU A 115 -7.19 -0.80 13.56
C LEU A 115 -7.53 -0.43 15.00
N LYS A 116 -6.75 -0.89 15.98
CA LYS A 116 -7.06 -0.66 17.41
C LYS A 116 -6.99 0.82 17.81
N GLU A 117 -6.12 1.59 17.15
CA GLU A 117 -5.99 3.04 17.35
C GLU A 117 -6.96 3.85 16.46
N ARG A 118 -7.85 3.18 15.72
CA ARG A 118 -8.84 3.80 14.82
C ARG A 118 -8.22 4.73 13.77
N ARG A 119 -7.06 4.33 13.25
CA ARG A 119 -6.37 5.02 12.16
C ARG A 119 -6.84 4.45 10.84
N THR A 120 -6.77 5.25 9.79
CA THR A 120 -7.07 4.76 8.44
C THR A 120 -6.14 3.60 8.08
N LEU A 121 -6.71 2.44 7.81
CA LEU A 121 -6.03 1.29 7.23
C LEU A 121 -6.60 1.04 5.84
N VAL A 122 -5.78 1.18 4.80
CA VAL A 122 -6.14 0.81 3.42
C VAL A 122 -5.44 -0.49 3.07
N VAL A 123 -6.21 -1.51 2.65
CA VAL A 123 -5.66 -2.74 2.09
C VAL A 123 -6.02 -2.82 0.61
N VAL A 124 -5.02 -3.09 -0.24
CA VAL A 124 -5.17 -3.08 -1.69
C VAL A 124 -5.03 -4.49 -2.26
N PRO A 125 -6.08 -5.34 -2.19
CA PRO A 125 -6.01 -6.69 -2.70
C PRO A 125 -5.80 -6.72 -4.22
N ARG A 126 -4.92 -7.61 -4.67
CA ARG A 126 -4.84 -8.03 -6.07
C ARG A 126 -5.02 -9.54 -6.14
N GLU A 127 -6.27 -9.96 -6.35
CA GLU A 127 -6.62 -11.37 -6.53
C GLU A 127 -7.84 -11.50 -7.45
N THR A 128 -7.87 -12.55 -8.26
CA THR A 128 -9.05 -12.92 -9.04
C THR A 128 -8.91 -14.36 -9.55
N PRO A 129 -9.95 -15.21 -9.44
CA PRO A 129 -11.25 -14.98 -8.81
C PRO A 129 -11.18 -14.95 -7.27
N LEU A 130 -12.23 -14.42 -6.62
CA LEU A 130 -12.34 -14.39 -5.16
C LEU A 130 -13.10 -15.60 -4.64
N SER A 131 -12.51 -16.31 -3.68
CA SER A 131 -13.21 -17.36 -2.92
C SER A 131 -14.12 -16.76 -1.85
N ARG A 132 -15.06 -17.55 -1.33
CA ARG A 132 -15.88 -17.16 -0.17
C ARG A 132 -15.01 -16.74 1.03
N ILE A 133 -13.90 -17.45 1.27
CA ILE A 133 -12.95 -17.15 2.35
C ILE A 133 -12.34 -15.76 2.16
N HIS A 134 -11.98 -15.39 0.93
CA HIS A 134 -11.45 -14.07 0.64
C HIS A 134 -12.47 -12.98 0.94
N LEU A 135 -13.72 -13.17 0.51
CA LEU A 135 -14.81 -12.22 0.72
C LEU A 135 -15.14 -12.05 2.21
N GLU A 136 -15.22 -13.13 2.98
CA GLU A 136 -15.51 -13.08 4.42
C GLU A 136 -14.40 -12.34 5.20
N ASN A 137 -13.13 -12.57 4.85
CA ASN A 137 -12.02 -11.83 5.47
C ASN A 137 -12.03 -10.34 5.12
N MET A 138 -12.30 -10.00 3.85
CA MET A 138 -12.41 -8.61 3.42
C MET A 138 -13.59 -7.91 4.09
N LEU A 139 -14.75 -8.56 4.18
CA LEU A 139 -15.92 -8.05 4.90
C LEU A 139 -15.58 -7.77 6.37
N ARG A 140 -14.93 -8.72 7.05
CA ARG A 140 -14.53 -8.55 8.45
C ARG A 140 -13.58 -7.35 8.65
N LEU A 141 -12.65 -7.12 7.72
CA LEU A 141 -11.79 -5.93 7.77
C LEU A 141 -12.57 -4.64 7.53
N THR A 142 -13.51 -4.64 6.58
CA THR A 142 -14.42 -3.51 6.35
C THR A 142 -15.25 -3.19 7.59
N ASP A 143 -15.83 -4.20 8.25
CA ASP A 143 -16.59 -4.04 9.49
C ASP A 143 -15.73 -3.51 10.65
N ALA A 144 -14.43 -3.84 10.66
CA ALA A 144 -13.46 -3.32 11.62
C ALA A 144 -13.00 -1.88 11.31
N GLY A 145 -13.45 -1.29 10.20
CA GLY A 145 -13.13 0.08 9.79
C GLY A 145 -11.97 0.22 8.80
N ALA A 146 -11.44 -0.87 8.26
CA ALA A 146 -10.47 -0.80 7.18
C ALA A 146 -11.14 -0.48 5.83
N VAL A 147 -10.42 0.22 4.97
CA VAL A 147 -10.80 0.42 3.57
C VAL A 147 -10.24 -0.73 2.75
N VAL A 148 -11.13 -1.55 2.18
CA VAL A 148 -10.75 -2.57 1.20
C VAL A 148 -10.86 -1.95 -0.19
N LEU A 149 -9.71 -1.70 -0.83
CA LEU A 149 -9.60 -1.01 -2.12
C LEU A 149 -8.95 -1.96 -3.14
N PRO A 150 -9.72 -2.81 -3.84
CA PRO A 150 -9.14 -3.73 -4.81
C PRO A 150 -8.38 -3.01 -5.92
N ALA A 151 -7.29 -3.60 -6.42
CA ALA A 151 -6.54 -3.11 -7.57
C ALA A 151 -7.32 -3.34 -8.87
N SER A 152 -8.43 -2.62 -9.03
CA SER A 152 -9.40 -2.71 -10.13
C SER A 152 -9.54 -1.32 -10.78
N PRO A 153 -8.62 -0.94 -11.69
CA PRO A 153 -8.61 0.39 -12.27
C PRO A 153 -9.84 0.65 -13.16
N GLY A 154 -10.36 1.87 -13.13
CA GLY A 154 -11.44 2.33 -13.99
C GLY A 154 -10.93 2.79 -15.35
N PHE A 155 -11.80 2.75 -16.36
CA PHE A 155 -11.46 3.12 -17.75
C PHE A 155 -12.17 4.39 -18.25
N TYR A 156 -12.91 5.08 -17.37
CA TYR A 156 -13.71 6.25 -17.76
C TYR A 156 -12.86 7.45 -18.22
N HIS A 157 -11.57 7.47 -17.91
CA HIS A 157 -10.61 8.49 -18.37
C HIS A 157 -9.87 8.06 -19.66
N GLN A 158 -10.31 6.98 -20.32
CA GLN A 158 -9.76 6.47 -21.58
C GLN A 158 -8.22 6.33 -21.56
N PRO A 159 -7.65 5.53 -20.63
CA PRO A 159 -6.20 5.39 -20.52
C PRO A 159 -5.59 4.86 -21.81
N ALA A 160 -4.56 5.55 -22.31
CA ALA A 160 -3.75 5.16 -23.46
C ALA A 160 -2.51 4.35 -23.05
N ARG A 161 -2.17 4.32 -21.76
CA ARG A 161 -0.96 3.70 -21.23
C ARG A 161 -1.21 3.01 -19.88
N ILE A 162 -0.38 2.02 -19.57
CA ILE A 162 -0.49 1.24 -18.32
C ILE A 162 -0.26 2.10 -17.07
N ASP A 163 0.64 3.09 -17.14
CA ASP A 163 0.90 4.01 -16.02
C ASP A 163 -0.34 4.80 -15.61
N GLN A 164 -1.24 5.13 -16.53
CA GLN A 164 -2.51 5.79 -16.20
C GLN A 164 -3.47 4.88 -15.42
N LEU A 165 -3.46 3.57 -15.71
CA LEU A 165 -4.20 2.58 -14.90
C LEU A 165 -3.59 2.41 -13.51
N VAL A 166 -2.26 2.52 -13.41
CA VAL A 166 -1.55 2.50 -12.11
C VAL A 166 -1.92 3.76 -11.31
N ASP A 167 -1.82 4.93 -11.93
CA ASP A 167 -2.11 6.22 -11.34
C ASP A 167 -3.56 6.32 -10.87
N PHE A 168 -4.50 5.69 -11.58
CA PHE A 168 -5.88 5.57 -11.12
C PHE A 168 -5.97 4.94 -9.72
N VAL A 169 -5.39 3.77 -9.51
CA VAL A 169 -5.49 3.07 -8.21
C VAL A 169 -4.71 3.83 -7.15
N VAL A 170 -3.53 4.36 -7.50
CA VAL A 170 -2.69 5.15 -6.59
C VAL A 170 -3.41 6.42 -6.15
N GLN A 171 -4.08 7.14 -7.05
CA GLN A 171 -4.89 8.31 -6.70
C GLN A 171 -5.97 7.94 -5.68
N ARG A 172 -6.71 6.84 -5.92
CA ARG A 172 -7.74 6.39 -4.98
C ARG A 172 -7.17 6.03 -3.60
N ILE A 173 -5.93 5.54 -3.52
CA ILE A 173 -5.24 5.31 -2.24
C ILE A 173 -4.89 6.65 -1.57
N LEU A 174 -4.31 7.60 -2.33
CA LEU A 174 -3.94 8.92 -1.83
C LEU A 174 -5.15 9.67 -1.27
N ASP A 175 -6.30 9.60 -1.95
CA ASP A 175 -7.57 10.17 -1.50
C ASP A 175 -7.99 9.62 -0.12
N GLN A 176 -7.89 8.30 0.09
CA GLN A 176 -8.24 7.65 1.37
C GLN A 176 -7.26 8.04 2.49
N LEU A 177 -5.98 8.24 2.15
CA LEU A 177 -4.95 8.69 3.08
C LEU A 177 -4.95 10.21 3.31
N GLN A 178 -5.80 10.96 2.59
CA GLN A 178 -5.86 12.42 2.63
C GLN A 178 -4.50 13.07 2.33
N VAL A 179 -3.79 12.52 1.34
CA VAL A 179 -2.52 13.07 0.85
C VAL A 179 -2.84 13.91 -0.38
N ASP A 180 -2.60 15.21 -0.28
CA ASP A 180 -3.01 16.21 -1.28
C ASP A 180 -2.07 16.21 -2.49
N VAL A 181 -2.34 15.31 -3.43
CA VAL A 181 -1.61 15.15 -4.70
C VAL A 181 -2.59 14.69 -5.77
N ASP A 182 -2.54 15.33 -6.94
CA ASP A 182 -3.30 14.93 -8.12
C ASP A 182 -2.34 14.32 -9.16
N ILE A 183 -2.39 12.99 -9.32
CA ILE A 183 -1.64 12.24 -10.34
C ILE A 183 -2.54 11.60 -11.40
N ALA A 184 -3.86 11.57 -11.16
CA ALA A 184 -4.84 11.07 -12.10
C ALA A 184 -6.03 12.06 -12.21
N PRO A 185 -6.66 12.19 -13.38
CA PRO A 185 -7.81 13.07 -13.56
C PRO A 185 -8.98 12.66 -12.66
N ARG A 186 -9.71 13.65 -12.13
CA ARG A 186 -10.90 13.39 -11.33
C ARG A 186 -12.11 13.18 -12.23
N TRP A 187 -13.16 12.58 -11.68
CA TRP A 187 -14.40 12.41 -12.42
C TRP A 187 -14.98 13.78 -12.81
N GLY A 188 -15.20 13.99 -14.10
CA GLY A 188 -15.75 15.25 -14.63
C GLY A 188 -14.70 16.26 -15.07
N ASP A 189 -13.41 16.02 -14.80
CA ASP A 189 -12.33 16.74 -15.45
C ASP A 189 -12.29 16.26 -16.91
N ALA A 190 -13.03 16.95 -17.79
CA ALA A 190 -13.00 16.67 -19.21
C ALA A 190 -11.59 16.92 -19.74
N PRO A 191 -11.04 16.08 -20.63
CA PRO A 191 -9.91 16.52 -21.44
C PRO A 191 -10.38 17.69 -22.31
N GLU A 192 -9.66 18.81 -22.26
CA GLU A 192 -9.67 19.78 -23.36
C GLU A 192 -9.17 19.13 -24.66
#